data_AF-A0A4W5N704-F1
#
_entry.id   AF-A0A4W5N704-F1
#
_cell.length_a   1.000
_cell.length_b   1.000
_cell.length_c   1.000
_cell.angle_alpha   90.00
_cell.angle_beta   90.00
_cell.angle_gamma   90.00
#
_symmetry.space_group_name_H-M   'P 1'
#
loop_
_entity.id
_entity.type
_entity.pdbx_description
1 polymer ?
#
loop_
_entity_poly.entity_id
_entity_poly.type
_entity_poly.pdbx_seq_one_letter_code
_entity_poly.pdbx_strand_id
1 'polypeptide(L)'
;GVCVSQACAPLYQWSTYSFSEREPVGTCFLKKGEDVVEYSPCRSNANSPEGQGFCQAGFSIDFVKNNRVVVGGPGSFYWQGQLISDDISEIIARFNNHYFTPYSNQLTTKSASAQYDDSYLGKSYLSESQMAPGQK
;
A
#
# COMPACT_ATOMS: atom_id res chain seq x y z
N GLY A 1 -7.26 -20.87 -13.36
CA GLY A 1 -6.50 -20.19 -12.30
C GLY A 1 -7.47 -19.45 -11.39
N VAL A 2 -7.14 -19.28 -10.11
CA VAL A 2 -7.96 -18.51 -9.17
C VAL A 2 -7.71 -17.02 -9.39
N CYS A 3 -8.76 -16.24 -9.65
CA CYS A 3 -8.65 -14.79 -9.80
C CYS A 3 -8.36 -14.10 -8.46
N VAL A 4 -7.61 -13.00 -8.51
CA VAL A 4 -7.34 -12.13 -7.36
C VAL A 4 -8.07 -10.80 -7.56
N SER A 5 -8.77 -10.33 -6.53
CA SER A 5 -9.43 -9.03 -6.52
C SER A 5 -8.86 -8.16 -5.39
N GLN A 6 -8.93 -6.84 -5.56
CA GLN A 6 -8.46 -5.88 -4.57
C GLN A 6 -9.47 -4.75 -4.36
N ALA A 7 -9.55 -4.24 -3.15
CA ALA A 7 -10.25 -2.99 -2.83
C ALA A 7 -9.49 -2.25 -1.72
N CYS A 8 -9.44 -0.92 -1.78
CA CYS A 8 -8.72 -0.12 -0.80
C CYS A 8 -9.60 0.94 -0.14
N ALA A 9 -9.21 1.33 1.08
CA ALA A 9 -9.77 2.42 1.85
C ALA A 9 -8.63 3.40 2.20
N PRO A 10 -8.28 4.34 1.31
CA PRO A 10 -7.12 5.23 1.49
C PRO A 10 -7.27 6.19 2.67
N LEU A 11 -8.50 6.50 3.08
CA LEU A 11 -8.81 7.32 4.25
C LEU A 11 -9.04 6.49 5.53
N TYR A 12 -8.71 5.20 5.50
CA TYR A 12 -8.72 4.39 6.72
C TYR A 12 -7.76 5.00 7.74
N GLN A 13 -8.33 5.34 8.89
CA GLN A 13 -7.61 5.96 10.00
C GLN A 13 -7.12 4.89 10.97
N TRP A 14 -5.86 5.01 11.35
CA TRP A 14 -5.24 4.19 12.37
C TRP A 14 -4.93 5.05 13.60
N SER A 15 -5.23 4.52 14.78
CA SER A 15 -4.89 5.18 16.04
C SER A 15 -3.65 4.48 16.59
N THR A 16 -2.50 5.14 16.52
CA THR A 16 -1.34 4.67 17.28
C THR A 16 -1.54 4.97 18.77
N TYR A 17 -0.99 4.13 19.64
CA TYR A 17 -1.14 4.27 21.10
C TYR A 17 -0.49 5.56 21.66
N SER A 18 0.30 6.27 20.86
CA SER A 18 1.17 7.38 21.29
C SER A 18 0.62 8.79 21.04
N PHE A 19 -0.34 8.98 20.13
CA PHE A 19 -0.92 10.29 19.82
C PHE A 19 -2.43 10.19 19.63
N SER A 20 -3.19 11.22 20.00
CA SER A 20 -4.64 11.28 19.75
C SER A 20 -4.97 11.58 18.27
N GLU A 21 -3.97 11.57 17.40
CA GLU A 21 -4.14 11.87 15.98
C GLU A 21 -4.58 10.61 15.23
N ARG A 22 -5.58 10.80 14.37
CA ARG A 22 -6.10 9.75 13.50
C ARG A 22 -5.32 9.80 12.19
N GLU A 23 -4.27 9.00 12.14
CA GLU A 23 -3.35 8.89 11.01
C GLU A 23 -4.03 8.18 9.82
N PRO A 24 -4.21 8.83 8.66
CA PRO A 24 -4.83 8.21 7.49
C PRO A 24 -3.81 7.32 6.75
N VAL A 25 -3.37 6.23 7.39
CA VAL A 25 -2.37 5.31 6.85
C VAL A 25 -2.86 4.59 5.58
N GLY A 26 -4.17 4.37 5.45
CA GLY A 26 -4.78 3.60 4.38
C GLY A 26 -4.62 2.07 4.54
N THR A 27 -5.55 1.33 3.95
CA THR A 27 -5.52 -0.14 3.94
C THR A 27 -6.15 -0.67 2.66
N CYS A 28 -5.76 -1.88 2.27
CA CYS A 28 -6.36 -2.62 1.17
C CYS A 28 -6.78 -4.01 1.62
N PHE A 29 -7.71 -4.62 0.91
CA PHE A 29 -8.11 -6.01 1.08
C PHE A 29 -7.87 -6.77 -0.22
N LEU A 30 -7.16 -7.89 -0.12
CA LEU A 30 -6.95 -8.81 -1.23
C LEU A 30 -7.83 -10.03 -1.05
N LYS A 31 -8.56 -10.41 -2.11
CA LYS A 31 -9.35 -11.64 -2.16
C LYS A 31 -8.75 -12.61 -3.17
N LYS A 32 -8.48 -13.86 -2.78
CA LYS A 32 -8.06 -14.95 -3.67
C LYS A 32 -8.78 -16.24 -3.28
N GLY A 33 -9.71 -16.69 -4.11
CA GLY A 33 -10.59 -17.79 -3.72
C GLY A 33 -11.49 -17.37 -2.56
N GLU A 34 -11.49 -18.14 -1.47
CA GLU A 34 -12.23 -17.81 -0.24
C GLU A 34 -11.42 -16.94 0.74
N ASP A 35 -10.11 -16.83 0.54
CA ASP A 35 -9.25 -16.03 1.41
C ASP A 35 -9.47 -14.53 1.16
N VAL A 36 -9.73 -13.78 2.24
CA VAL A 36 -9.77 -12.32 2.26
C VAL A 36 -8.83 -11.84 3.35
N VAL A 37 -7.79 -11.10 2.96
CA VAL A 37 -6.73 -10.65 3.87
C VAL A 37 -6.56 -9.14 3.81
N GLU A 38 -6.30 -8.51 4.95
CA GLU A 38 -5.93 -7.10 5.03
C GLU A 38 -4.46 -6.92 4.62
N TYR A 39 -4.20 -5.89 3.81
CA TYR A 39 -2.89 -5.44 3.36
C TYR A 39 -2.76 -3.94 3.63
N SER A 40 -2.09 -3.58 4.72
CA SER A 40 -1.83 -2.19 5.13
C SER A 40 -0.32 -1.95 5.30
N PRO A 41 0.43 -1.81 4.20
CA PRO A 41 1.90 -1.77 4.23
C PRO A 41 2.48 -0.48 4.85
N CYS A 42 1.68 0.58 4.94
CA CYS A 42 2.08 1.83 5.58
C CYS A 42 1.78 1.89 7.08
N ARG A 43 1.04 0.92 7.63
CA ARG A 43 0.75 0.84 9.07
C ARG A 43 1.98 0.29 9.79
N SER A 44 2.89 1.18 10.19
CA SER A 44 4.16 0.85 10.84
C SER A 44 4.42 1.75 12.06
N ASN A 45 5.59 1.62 12.69
CA ASN A 45 6.01 2.52 13.77
C ASN A 45 6.44 3.92 13.27
N ALA A 46 6.56 4.12 11.95
CA ALA A 46 6.83 5.42 11.35
C ALA A 46 5.53 6.20 11.18
N ASN A 47 4.90 6.54 12.29
CA ASN A 47 3.52 7.00 12.37
C ASN A 47 3.34 8.52 12.22
N SER A 48 4.43 9.24 11.99
CA SER A 48 4.43 10.69 11.85
C SER A 48 4.34 11.13 10.38
N PRO A 49 4.12 12.43 10.09
CA PRO A 49 4.19 12.98 8.73
C PRO A 49 5.55 12.78 8.05
N GLU A 50 6.66 12.79 8.81
CA GLU A 50 8.01 12.47 8.31
C GLU A 50 8.12 11.02 7.81
N GLY A 51 7.23 10.15 8.29
CA GLY A 51 7.17 8.72 7.99
C GLY A 51 6.00 8.35 7.08
N GLN A 52 5.19 7.39 7.52
CA GLN A 52 4.09 6.78 6.79
C GLN A 52 2.72 6.97 7.47
N GLY A 53 2.62 7.75 8.56
CA GLY A 53 1.35 7.98 9.26
C GLY A 53 0.25 8.55 8.36
N PHE A 54 0.64 9.38 7.39
CA PHE A 54 -0.27 10.00 6.43
C PHE A 54 -0.20 9.35 5.05
N CYS A 55 0.37 8.15 4.93
CA CYS A 55 0.65 7.51 3.65
C CYS A 55 -0.56 7.41 2.72
N GLN A 56 -1.75 7.10 3.24
CA GLN A 56 -2.96 6.86 2.45
C GLN A 56 -2.77 5.73 1.43
N ALA A 57 -2.15 4.63 1.86
CA ALA A 57 -1.89 3.46 1.01
C ALA A 57 -3.17 2.97 0.34
N GLY A 58 -3.05 2.65 -0.95
CA GLY A 58 -4.18 2.21 -1.77
C GLY A 58 -4.91 3.35 -2.48
N PHE A 59 -4.40 4.59 -2.40
CA PHE A 59 -4.90 5.70 -3.21
C PHE A 59 -4.83 5.37 -4.71
N SER A 60 -3.75 4.70 -5.12
CA SER A 60 -3.67 3.97 -6.37
C SER A 60 -3.16 2.55 -6.11
N ILE A 61 -3.55 1.61 -6.97
CA ILE A 61 -3.20 0.20 -6.83
C ILE A 61 -3.30 -0.50 -8.18
N ASP A 62 -2.37 -1.40 -8.46
CA ASP A 62 -2.38 -2.23 -9.66
C ASP A 62 -1.69 -3.58 -9.41
N PHE A 63 -2.04 -4.60 -10.20
CA PHE A 63 -1.31 -5.85 -10.23
C PHE A 63 -0.25 -5.80 -11.33
N VAL A 64 0.99 -6.10 -10.98
CA VAL A 64 2.11 -6.10 -11.93
C VAL A 64 2.57 -7.52 -12.24
N LYS A 65 3.47 -7.65 -13.22
CA LYS A 65 4.11 -8.93 -13.55
C LYS A 65 4.70 -9.59 -12.30
N ASN A 66 4.89 -10.91 -12.38
CA ASN A 66 5.46 -11.74 -11.30
C ASN A 66 4.60 -11.86 -10.05
N ASN A 67 3.26 -11.76 -10.19
CA ASN A 67 2.30 -12.00 -9.09
C ASN A 67 2.51 -11.04 -7.91
N ARG A 68 2.73 -9.76 -8.22
CA ARG A 68 2.90 -8.69 -7.24
C ARG A 68 1.77 -7.68 -7.34
N VAL A 69 1.49 -7.03 -6.22
CA VAL A 69 0.67 -5.82 -6.19
C VAL A 69 1.60 -4.63 -6.02
N VAL A 70 1.23 -3.49 -6.59
CA VAL A 70 1.84 -2.19 -6.31
C VAL A 70 0.76 -1.30 -5.73
N VAL A 71 1.04 -0.64 -4.62
CA VAL A 71 0.18 0.38 -4.01
C VAL A 71 0.91 1.71 -3.95
N GLY A 72 0.19 2.77 -4.31
CA GLY A 72 0.61 4.14 -4.13
C GLY A 72 0.07 4.71 -2.82
N GLY A 73 0.95 5.43 -2.11
CA GLY A 73 0.67 6.12 -0.86
C GLY A 73 1.18 7.56 -0.92
N PRO A 74 0.38 8.51 -1.45
CA PRO A 74 0.83 9.85 -1.78
C PRO A 74 1.21 10.72 -0.57
N GLY A 75 0.77 10.39 0.64
CA GLY A 75 1.07 11.21 1.83
C GLY A 75 2.27 10.75 2.65
N SER A 76 3.04 9.78 2.16
CA SER A 76 4.28 9.34 2.83
C SER A 76 5.36 10.42 2.73
N PHE A 77 6.18 10.54 3.77
CA PHE A 77 7.35 11.41 3.87
C PHE A 77 7.03 12.87 3.49
N TYR A 78 6.23 13.57 4.30
CA TYR A 78 5.74 14.93 4.00
C TYR A 78 5.15 15.06 2.59
N TRP A 79 4.27 14.13 2.22
CA TRP A 79 3.63 14.11 0.91
C TRP A 79 4.59 14.05 -0.29
N GLN A 80 5.84 13.62 -0.11
CA GLN A 80 6.68 13.16 -1.22
C GLN A 80 5.98 12.02 -1.98
N GLY A 81 5.34 11.14 -1.22
CA GLY A 81 4.63 9.97 -1.69
C GLY A 81 5.51 8.72 -1.80
N GLN A 82 4.88 7.57 -1.94
CA GLN A 82 5.56 6.28 -1.93
C GLN A 82 4.88 5.28 -2.87
N LEU A 83 5.69 4.44 -3.52
CA LEU A 83 5.25 3.21 -4.15
C LEU A 83 5.75 2.02 -3.33
N ILE A 84 4.86 1.08 -3.03
CA ILE A 84 5.18 -0.14 -2.29
C ILE A 84 4.70 -1.34 -3.09
N SER A 85 5.54 -2.34 -3.27
CA SER A 85 5.20 -3.57 -3.98
C SER A 85 5.58 -4.80 -3.18
N ASP A 86 4.63 -5.72 -3.07
CA ASP A 86 4.76 -6.97 -2.34
C ASP A 86 4.22 -8.14 -3.16
N ASP A 87 4.73 -9.34 -2.89
CA ASP A 87 4.28 -10.57 -3.53
C ASP A 87 2.90 -10.97 -3.00
N ILE A 88 1.92 -11.19 -3.88
CA ILE A 88 0.53 -11.51 -3.49
C ILE A 88 0.48 -12.79 -2.63
N SER A 89 1.32 -13.77 -2.95
CA SER A 89 1.41 -15.02 -2.18
C SER A 89 1.93 -14.78 -0.76
N GLU A 90 2.84 -13.83 -0.57
CA GLU A 90 3.37 -13.50 0.75
C GLU A 90 2.32 -12.75 1.59
N ILE A 91 1.58 -11.81 0.97
CA ILE A 91 0.49 -11.07 1.63
C ILE A 91 -0.56 -12.03 2.19
N ILE A 92 -0.98 -13.02 1.39
CA ILE A 92 -1.97 -14.01 1.80
C ILE A 92 -1.41 -14.94 2.88
N ALA A 93 -0.18 -15.44 2.69
CA ALA A 93 0.42 -16.42 3.60
C ALA A 93 0.78 -15.83 4.98
N ARG A 94 1.07 -14.53 5.06
CA ARG A 94 1.48 -13.87 6.31
C ARG A 94 0.35 -13.18 7.05
N PHE A 95 -0.88 -13.25 6.54
CA PHE A 95 -2.03 -12.67 7.23
C PHE A 95 -2.18 -13.30 8.62
N ASN A 96 -2.25 -12.44 9.63
CA ASN A 96 -2.29 -12.82 11.03
C ASN A 96 -3.06 -11.75 11.83
N ASN A 97 -3.25 -11.96 13.13
CA ASN A 97 -4.00 -11.04 13.99
C ASN A 97 -3.15 -9.88 14.55
N HIS A 98 -1.94 -9.67 14.07
CA HIS A 98 -1.10 -8.52 14.42
C HIS A 98 -1.43 -7.32 13.53
N TYR A 99 -1.27 -6.13 14.09
CA TYR A 99 -1.54 -4.88 13.37
C TYR A 99 -0.43 -4.54 12.36
N PHE A 100 0.78 -5.03 12.57
CA PHE A 100 1.93 -4.79 11.69
C PHE A 100 2.45 -6.11 11.14
N THR A 101 2.57 -6.18 9.81
CA THR A 101 3.07 -7.38 9.11
C THR A 101 4.27 -6.98 8.23
N PRO A 102 5.50 -7.36 8.60
CA PRO A 102 6.66 -7.17 7.74
C PRO A 102 6.69 -8.22 6.62
N TYR A 103 6.92 -7.76 5.39
CA TYR A 103 7.09 -8.59 4.20
C TYR A 103 8.56 -8.66 3.81
N SER A 104 9.07 -9.86 3.51
CA SER A 104 10.50 -10.09 3.29
C SER A 104 10.98 -9.59 1.93
N ASN A 105 10.10 -9.58 0.92
CA ASN A 105 10.44 -9.18 -0.46
C ASN A 105 9.88 -7.81 -0.83
N GLN A 106 9.57 -6.96 0.15
CA GLN A 106 8.99 -5.65 -0.08
C GLN A 106 9.94 -4.77 -0.89
N LEU A 107 9.44 -4.25 -2.01
CA LEU A 107 10.10 -3.22 -2.78
C LEU A 107 9.41 -1.89 -2.50
N THR A 108 10.17 -0.88 -2.10
CA THR A 108 9.60 0.41 -1.76
C THR A 108 10.51 1.56 -2.17
N THR A 109 9.90 2.66 -2.61
CA THR A 109 10.60 3.93 -2.74
C THR A 109 10.92 4.48 -1.34
N LYS A 110 12.10 5.08 -1.19
CA LYS A 110 12.57 5.67 0.06
C LYS A 110 12.29 7.17 0.06
N SER A 111 12.34 7.78 1.25
CA SER A 111 12.32 9.23 1.40
C SER A 111 13.47 9.90 0.65
N ALA A 112 13.21 11.11 0.14
CA ALA A 112 14.17 11.98 -0.52
C ALA A 112 14.40 13.25 0.31
N SER A 113 15.19 14.20 -0.22
CA SER A 113 15.37 15.51 0.42
C SER A 113 14.08 16.33 0.39
N ALA A 114 13.95 17.27 1.33
CA ALA A 114 12.74 18.10 1.50
C ALA A 114 12.33 18.92 0.26
N GLN A 115 13.21 19.09 -0.73
CA GLN A 115 12.85 19.71 -2.01
C GLN A 115 11.82 18.91 -2.82
N TYR A 116 11.60 17.65 -2.47
CA TYR A 116 10.64 16.75 -3.09
C TYR A 116 9.34 16.61 -2.27
N ASP A 117 9.22 17.31 -1.15
CA ASP A 117 7.97 17.35 -0.38
C ASP A 117 6.82 17.86 -1.26
N ASP A 118 5.58 17.48 -0.93
CA ASP A 118 4.39 17.82 -1.73
C ASP A 118 4.40 17.35 -3.21
N SER A 119 5.13 16.26 -3.51
CA SER A 119 5.18 15.68 -4.86
C SER A 119 4.07 14.68 -5.16
N TYR A 120 3.45 14.08 -4.14
CA TYR A 120 2.35 13.12 -4.23
C TYR A 120 2.63 11.90 -5.13
N LEU A 121 3.85 11.34 -5.09
CA LEU A 121 4.18 10.10 -5.77
C LEU A 121 3.20 8.98 -5.37
N GLY A 122 2.68 8.24 -6.36
CA GLY A 122 1.69 7.19 -6.10
C GLY A 122 0.24 7.70 -6.02
N LYS A 123 -0.04 8.98 -6.33
CA LYS A 123 -1.40 9.48 -6.57
C LYS A 123 -2.11 8.75 -7.72
N SER A 124 -1.35 8.35 -8.75
CA SER A 124 -1.83 7.49 -9.83
C SER A 124 -0.72 6.52 -10.18
N TYR A 125 -1.09 5.30 -10.52
CA TYR A 125 -0.16 4.28 -10.98
C TYR A 125 -0.83 3.52 -12.12
N LEU A 126 -0.07 3.29 -13.19
CA LEU A 126 -0.49 2.47 -14.32
C LEU A 126 0.67 1.56 -14.66
N SER A 127 0.47 0.24 -14.59
CA SER A 127 1.44 -0.69 -15.15
C SER A 127 1.15 -0.91 -16.64
N GLU A 128 2.20 -0.86 -17.45
CA GLU A 128 2.13 -1.12 -18.90
C GLU A 128 1.72 -2.58 -19.20
N SER A 129 1.76 -3.45 -18.19
CA SER A 129 1.49 -4.88 -18.29
C SER A 129 0.03 -5.30 -18.27
N GLN A 130 -0.92 -4.37 -18.05
CA GLN A 130 -2.35 -4.68 -17.99
C GLN A 130 -3.15 -4.05 -19.15
N MET A 131 -2.70 -4.24 -20.39
CA MET A 131 -3.68 -4.38 -21.47
C MET A 131 -4.37 -5.74 -21.28
N ALA A 132 -5.59 -5.70 -20.74
CA ALA A 132 -6.43 -6.89 -20.60
C ALA A 132 -6.49 -7.66 -21.93
N PRO A 133 -6.25 -8.99 -21.95
CA PRO A 133 -6.53 -9.80 -23.13
C PRO A 133 -8.06 -9.88 -23.28
N GLY A 134 -8.67 -8.95 -24.02
CA GLY A 134 -10.12 -8.97 -24.21
C GLY A 134 -10.84 -7.70 -24.68
N GLN A 135 -10.15 -6.65 -25.15
CA GLN A 135 -10.83 -5.61 -25.94
C GLN A 135 -10.50 -5.78 -27.43
N LYS A 136 -11.32 -6.59 -28.10
CA LYS A 136 -11.63 -6.45 -29.53
C LYS A 136 -13.04 -5.90 -29.64
#